data_AF-A0A820NNE0-F1
#
_entry.id   AF-A0A820NNE0-F1
#
_cell.length_a   1.000
_cell.length_b   1.000
_cell.length_c   1.000
_cell.angle_alpha   90.00
_cell.angle_beta   90.00
_cell.angle_gamma   90.00
#
_symmetry.space_group_name_H-M   'P 1'
#
loop_
_entity.id
_entity.type
_entity.pdbx_description
1 polymer ?
#
loop_
_entity_poly.entity_id
_entity_poly.type
_entity_poly.pdbx_seq_one_letter_code
_entity_poly.pdbx_strand_id
1 'polypeptide(L)'
;RYLLKAIQQTEDDTDKKIDASVAYLHLPIWSSKSIINLDDYCRIFESRSKLLAKENFARMLESSSSPYDTFLNNSIQLVQMAKAHMESFLIRSFYEQVNKADQHPSISFVLQQIFYVFSIHTLRNESIDFIRVSRFI
;
A
#
# COMPACT_ATOMS: atom_id res chain seq x y z
N ARG A 1 -2.84 -14.10 -2.62
CA ARG A 1 -2.27 -14.91 -3.73
C ARG A 1 -1.80 -14.04 -4.90
N TYR A 2 -2.68 -13.23 -5.50
CA TYR A 2 -2.30 -12.28 -6.56
C TYR A 2 -1.10 -11.39 -6.18
N LEU A 3 -1.17 -10.72 -5.02
CA LEU A 3 -0.09 -9.85 -4.54
C LEU A 3 1.25 -10.58 -4.32
N LEU A 4 1.24 -11.83 -3.88
CA LEU A 4 2.47 -12.64 -3.73
C LEU A 4 3.11 -12.93 -5.09
N LYS A 5 2.30 -13.19 -6.12
CA LYS A 5 2.82 -13.37 -7.49
C LYS A 5 3.34 -12.06 -8.06
N ALA A 6 2.64 -10.95 -7.80
CA ALA A 6 3.06 -9.64 -8.28
C ALA A 6 4.39 -9.22 -7.65
N ILE A 7 4.55 -9.35 -6.32
CA ILE A 7 5.83 -9.02 -5.68
C ILE A 7 6.95 -9.97 -6.13
N GLN A 8 6.68 -11.27 -6.31
CA GLN A 8 7.66 -12.18 -6.89
C GLN A 8 8.12 -11.71 -8.28
N GLN A 9 7.19 -11.33 -9.17
CA GLN A 9 7.54 -10.81 -10.48
C GLN A 9 8.41 -9.55 -10.40
N THR A 10 8.13 -8.65 -9.44
CA THR A 10 8.93 -7.43 -9.28
C THR A 10 10.35 -7.68 -8.73
N GLU A 11 10.55 -8.77 -7.98
CA GLU A 11 11.86 -9.16 -7.46
C GLU A 11 12.66 -9.98 -8.49
N ASP A 12 11.98 -10.79 -9.32
CA ASP A 12 12.61 -11.63 -10.35
C ASP A 12 12.99 -10.85 -11.63
N ASP A 13 12.20 -9.84 -12.03
CA ASP A 13 12.39 -9.07 -13.27
C ASP A 13 11.86 -7.64 -13.13
N THR A 14 12.77 -6.67 -12.97
CA THR A 14 12.43 -5.26 -12.78
C THR A 14 11.82 -4.59 -14.02
N ASP A 15 11.99 -5.16 -15.22
CA ASP A 15 11.50 -4.57 -16.47
C ASP A 15 10.16 -5.17 -16.93
N LYS A 16 9.64 -6.16 -16.21
CA LYS A 16 8.39 -6.82 -16.55
C LYS A 16 7.20 -5.90 -16.26
N LYS A 17 6.36 -5.68 -17.27
CA LYS A 17 5.11 -4.93 -17.10
C LYS A 17 4.19 -5.63 -16.11
N ILE A 18 3.92 -5.00 -14.98
CA ILE A 18 2.88 -5.38 -14.02
C ILE A 18 1.62 -4.53 -14.21
N ASP A 19 0.50 -5.03 -13.67
CA ASP A 19 -0.78 -4.32 -13.71
C ASP A 19 -0.70 -2.97 -12.98
N ALA A 20 -1.43 -1.96 -13.48
CA ALA A 20 -1.42 -0.61 -12.94
C ALA A 20 -1.80 -0.55 -11.44
N SER A 21 -2.71 -1.43 -11.00
CA SER A 21 -3.15 -1.52 -9.59
C SER A 21 -2.03 -1.89 -8.62
N VAL A 22 -0.96 -2.52 -9.10
CA VAL A 22 0.20 -2.95 -8.30
C VAL A 22 1.51 -2.31 -8.76
N ALA A 23 1.47 -1.35 -9.69
CA ALA A 23 2.65 -0.67 -10.23
C ALA A 23 3.55 -0.07 -9.13
N TYR A 24 2.95 0.34 -8.01
CA TYR A 24 3.67 0.86 -6.85
C TYR A 24 4.64 -0.16 -6.22
N LEU A 25 4.48 -1.46 -6.48
CA LEU A 25 5.41 -2.48 -5.99
C LEU A 25 6.82 -2.32 -6.57
N HIS A 26 7.00 -1.68 -7.73
CA HIS A 26 8.33 -1.32 -8.25
C HIS A 26 8.90 -0.04 -7.62
N LEU A 27 8.07 0.83 -7.07
CA LEU A 27 8.50 2.13 -6.55
C LEU A 27 9.24 1.97 -5.21
N PRO A 28 10.26 2.79 -4.93
CA PRO A 28 10.93 2.76 -3.62
C PRO A 28 9.94 3.05 -2.49
N ILE A 29 10.18 2.47 -1.31
CA ILE A 29 9.43 2.80 -0.10
C ILE A 29 9.64 4.28 0.19
N TRP A 30 8.54 5.02 0.34
CA TRP A 30 8.55 6.46 0.51
C TRP A 30 9.15 6.85 1.86
N SER A 31 10.09 7.80 1.83
CA SER A 31 10.97 8.14 2.95
C SER A 31 10.94 9.62 3.36
N SER A 32 9.78 10.29 3.25
CA SER A 32 9.67 11.68 3.73
C SER A 32 9.45 11.73 5.24
N LYS A 33 10.04 12.76 5.88
CA LYS A 33 9.85 13.05 7.31
C LYS A 33 8.49 13.68 7.63
N SER A 34 7.80 14.21 6.63
CA SER A 34 6.51 14.88 6.80
C SER A 34 5.55 14.54 5.65
N ILE A 35 4.30 14.33 6.01
CA ILE A 35 3.16 14.20 5.09
C ILE A 35 2.55 15.59 4.96
N ILE A 36 2.73 16.24 3.81
CA ILE A 36 2.38 17.65 3.61
C ILE A 36 1.19 17.78 2.67
N ASN A 37 1.07 16.90 1.67
CA ASN A 37 0.04 16.98 0.63
C ASN A 37 -0.72 15.64 0.46
N LEU A 38 -1.78 15.64 -0.34
CA LEU A 38 -2.62 14.47 -0.59
C LEU A 38 -1.88 13.32 -1.29
N ASP A 39 -0.92 13.61 -2.17
CA ASP A 39 -0.13 12.58 -2.85
C ASP A 39 0.82 11.87 -1.87
N ASP A 40 1.34 12.57 -0.86
CA ASP A 40 2.14 11.97 0.21
C ASP A 40 1.35 10.88 0.96
N TYR A 41 0.05 11.09 1.20
CA TYR A 41 -0.83 10.05 1.77
C TYR A 41 -0.97 8.85 0.83
N CYS A 42 -1.03 9.06 -0.48
CA CYS A 42 -1.07 7.94 -1.41
C CYS A 42 0.23 7.13 -1.36
N ARG A 43 1.38 7.81 -1.39
CA ARG A 43 2.71 7.19 -1.35
C ARG A 43 2.96 6.41 -0.07
N ILE A 44 2.55 6.94 1.09
CA ILE A 44 2.76 6.24 2.37
C ILE A 44 1.87 4.98 2.48
N PHE A 45 0.65 4.99 1.94
CA PHE A 45 -0.22 3.80 1.89
C PHE A 45 0.31 2.74 0.94
N GLU A 46 0.77 3.14 -0.24
CA GLU A 46 1.45 2.25 -1.19
C GLU A 46 2.71 1.64 -0.57
N SER A 47 3.50 2.44 0.16
CA SER A 47 4.69 2.00 0.87
C SER A 47 4.37 0.97 1.96
N ARG A 48 3.30 1.19 2.72
CA ARG A 48 2.79 0.21 3.69
C ARG A 48 2.42 -1.10 2.99
N SER A 49 1.65 -1.03 1.91
CA SER A 49 1.23 -2.22 1.17
C SER A 49 2.43 -2.99 0.61
N LYS A 50 3.41 -2.29 0.03
CA LYS A 50 4.66 -2.87 -0.47
C LYS A 50 5.48 -3.52 0.65
N LEU A 51 5.63 -2.87 1.79
CA LEU A 51 6.35 -3.42 2.94
C LEU A 51 5.75 -4.75 3.39
N LEU A 52 4.42 -4.79 3.60
CA LEU A 52 3.73 -6.02 3.98
C LEU A 52 3.83 -7.10 2.90
N ALA A 53 3.82 -6.72 1.61
CA ALA A 53 4.02 -7.68 0.52
C ALA A 53 5.42 -8.30 0.55
N LYS A 54 6.47 -7.49 0.75
CA LYS A 54 7.86 -7.96 0.87
C LYS A 54 8.04 -8.90 2.06
N GLU A 55 7.51 -8.54 3.22
CA GLU A 55 7.63 -9.37 4.44
C GLU A 55 6.93 -10.71 4.30
N ASN A 56 5.72 -10.71 3.74
CA ASN A 56 5.01 -11.97 3.51
C ASN A 56 5.67 -12.81 2.43
N PHE A 57 6.26 -12.20 1.40
CA PHE A 57 7.03 -12.92 0.40
C PHE A 57 8.30 -13.54 0.99
N ALA A 58 9.07 -12.79 1.80
CA ALA A 58 10.24 -13.31 2.51
C ALA A 58 9.88 -14.51 3.40
N ARG A 59 8.79 -14.43 4.17
CA ARG A 59 8.29 -15.57 4.97
C ARG A 59 7.95 -16.80 4.12
N MET A 60 7.45 -16.60 2.91
CA MET A 60 7.17 -17.70 1.98
C MET A 60 8.46 -18.36 1.47
N LEU A 61 9.55 -17.59 1.32
CA LEU A 61 10.85 -18.10 0.86
C LEU A 61 11.68 -18.76 1.98
N GLU A 62 11.60 -18.23 3.19
CA GLU A 62 12.39 -18.69 4.34
C GLU A 62 11.78 -19.92 5.06
N SER A 63 10.53 -20.26 4.75
CA SER A 63 9.85 -21.39 5.38
C SER A 63 10.41 -22.74 4.92
N SER A 64 10.71 -23.62 5.89
CA SER A 64 11.06 -25.02 5.63
C SER A 64 9.85 -25.93 5.39
N SER A 65 8.63 -25.40 5.58
CA SER A 65 7.38 -26.14 5.35
C SER A 65 7.01 -26.15 3.87
N SER A 66 6.03 -26.98 3.49
CA SER A 66 5.51 -26.92 2.12
C SER A 66 4.96 -25.51 1.81
N PRO A 67 4.96 -25.06 0.53
CA PRO A 67 4.39 -23.77 0.17
C PRO A 67 2.91 -23.62 0.55
N TYR A 68 2.15 -24.71 0.52
CA TYR A 68 0.74 -24.71 0.90
C TYR A 68 0.54 -24.51 2.40
N ASP A 69 1.30 -25.24 3.22
CA ASP A 69 1.22 -25.12 4.68
C ASP A 69 1.69 -23.75 5.13
N THR A 70 2.76 -23.24 4.52
CA THR A 70 3.27 -21.88 4.78
C THR A 70 2.22 -20.83 4.45
N PHE A 71 1.52 -20.97 3.32
CA PHE A 71 0.42 -20.07 2.95
C PHE A 71 -0.72 -20.11 3.96
N LEU A 72 -1.11 -21.31 4.42
CA LEU A 72 -2.19 -21.47 5.39
C LEU A 72 -1.82 -20.89 6.77
N ASN A 73 -0.60 -21.19 7.23
CA ASN A 73 -0.08 -20.73 8.52
C ASN A 73 0.09 -19.21 8.57
N ASN A 74 0.34 -18.56 7.43
CA ASN A 74 0.47 -17.10 7.33
C ASN A 74 -0.83 -16.41 6.83
N SER A 75 -1.96 -17.11 6.84
CA SER A 75 -3.23 -16.60 6.26
C SER A 75 -3.66 -15.25 6.84
N ILE A 76 -3.46 -15.02 8.14
CA ILE A 76 -3.78 -13.73 8.81
C ILE A 76 -2.95 -12.59 8.20
N GLN A 77 -1.64 -12.79 8.08
CA GLN A 77 -0.73 -11.77 7.55
C GLN A 77 -0.95 -11.53 6.05
N LEU A 78 -1.37 -12.56 5.32
CA LEU A 78 -1.78 -12.43 3.92
C LEU A 78 -3.08 -11.62 3.77
N VAL A 79 -4.03 -11.75 4.69
CA VAL A 79 -5.24 -10.92 4.73
C VAL A 79 -4.89 -9.48 5.08
N GLN A 80 -3.98 -9.24 6.02
CA GLN A 80 -3.50 -7.89 6.36
C GLN A 80 -2.82 -7.22 5.16
N MET A 81 -1.97 -7.94 4.43
CA MET A 81 -1.37 -7.46 3.18
C MET A 81 -2.44 -7.10 2.14
N ALA A 82 -3.45 -7.95 1.96
CA ALA A 82 -4.55 -7.68 1.03
C ALA A 82 -5.35 -6.44 1.44
N LYS A 83 -5.65 -6.29 2.73
CA LYS A 83 -6.31 -5.10 3.28
C LYS A 83 -5.50 -3.83 2.98
N ALA A 84 -4.19 -3.84 3.24
CA ALA A 84 -3.32 -2.69 2.97
C ALA A 84 -3.30 -2.31 1.49
N HIS A 85 -3.30 -3.30 0.58
CA HIS A 85 -3.43 -3.05 -0.86
C HIS A 85 -4.78 -2.42 -1.24
N MET A 86 -5.88 -2.90 -0.66
CA MET A 86 -7.20 -2.30 -0.91
C MET A 86 -7.27 -0.86 -0.40
N GLU A 87 -6.70 -0.58 0.77
CA GLU A 87 -6.62 0.78 1.32
C GLU A 87 -5.75 1.69 0.46
N SER A 88 -4.63 1.20 -0.09
CA SER A 88 -3.83 1.99 -1.05
C SER A 88 -4.56 2.24 -2.36
N PHE A 89 -5.35 1.27 -2.85
CA PHE A 89 -6.16 1.46 -4.04
C PHE A 89 -7.27 2.50 -3.82
N LEU A 90 -7.95 2.43 -2.66
CA LEU A 90 -9.00 3.38 -2.29
C LEU A 90 -8.45 4.80 -2.16
N ILE A 91 -7.29 4.98 -1.51
CA ILE A 91 -6.72 6.32 -1.33
C ILE A 91 -6.30 6.94 -2.66
N ARG A 92 -5.66 6.16 -3.55
CA ARG A 92 -5.27 6.63 -4.89
C ARG A 92 -6.50 6.98 -5.73
N SER A 93 -7.52 6.12 -5.71
CA SER A 93 -8.78 6.38 -6.41
C SER A 93 -9.48 7.64 -5.90
N PHE A 94 -9.52 7.83 -4.58
CA PHE A 94 -10.12 9.02 -3.98
C PHE A 94 -9.33 10.29 -4.36
N TYR A 95 -8.01 10.25 -4.29
CA TYR A 95 -7.15 11.35 -4.74
C TYR A 95 -7.45 11.76 -6.19
N GLU A 96 -7.62 10.79 -7.11
CA GLU A 96 -8.00 11.09 -8.50
C GLU A 96 -9.38 11.76 -8.60
N GLN A 97 -10.35 11.36 -7.78
CA GLN A 97 -11.68 11.99 -7.77
C GLN A 97 -11.61 13.42 -7.22
N VAL A 98 -10.80 13.66 -6.20
CA VAL A 98 -10.54 15.01 -5.66
C VAL A 98 -9.99 15.92 -6.76
N ASN A 99 -8.98 15.47 -7.50
CA ASN A 99 -8.38 16.26 -8.59
C ASN A 99 -9.35 16.54 -9.74
N LYS A 100 -10.27 15.59 -10.04
CA LYS A 100 -11.31 15.81 -11.06
C LYS A 100 -12.36 16.84 -10.64
N ALA A 101 -12.54 17.04 -9.34
CA ALA A 101 -13.52 17.97 -8.79
C ALA A 101 -13.05 19.45 -8.78
N ASP A 102 -11.85 19.75 -9.28
CA ASP A 102 -11.28 21.11 -9.30
C ASP A 102 -12.15 22.13 -10.05
N GLN A 103 -13.02 21.66 -10.95
CA GLN A 103 -14.01 22.50 -11.63
C GLN A 103 -15.10 23.05 -10.68
N HIS A 104 -15.24 22.48 -9.49
CA HIS A 104 -16.19 22.87 -8.45
C HIS A 104 -15.48 23.08 -7.11
N PRO A 105 -14.91 24.28 -6.85
CA PRO A 105 -14.03 24.51 -5.70
C PRO A 105 -14.62 24.16 -4.33
N SER A 106 -15.92 24.43 -4.12
CA SER A 106 -16.61 24.08 -2.88
C SER A 106 -16.73 22.57 -2.66
N ILE A 107 -16.94 21.81 -3.73
CA ILE A 107 -17.01 20.35 -3.70
C ILE A 107 -15.60 19.77 -3.53
N SER A 108 -14.61 20.26 -4.28
CA SER A 108 -13.21 19.85 -4.15
C SER A 108 -12.73 20.04 -2.70
N PHE A 109 -13.02 21.18 -2.08
CA PHE A 109 -12.66 21.43 -0.67
C PHE A 109 -13.25 20.38 0.28
N VAL A 110 -14.56 20.07 0.17
CA VAL A 110 -15.21 19.07 1.04
C VAL A 110 -14.62 17.68 0.79
N LEU A 111 -14.40 17.29 -0.46
CA LEU A 111 -13.79 16.01 -0.80
C LEU A 111 -12.36 15.89 -0.24
N GLN A 112 -11.57 16.96 -0.27
CA GLN A 112 -10.25 17.00 0.37
C GLN A 112 -10.34 16.77 1.88
N GLN A 113 -11.30 17.40 2.57
CA GLN A 113 -11.49 17.17 4.01
C GLN A 113 -11.87 15.72 4.31
N ILE A 114 -12.78 15.13 3.53
CA ILE A 114 -13.17 13.72 3.70
C ILE A 114 -11.98 12.80 3.42
N PHE A 115 -11.17 13.10 2.40
CA PHE A 115 -9.93 12.38 2.13
C PHE A 115 -8.99 12.40 3.34
N TYR A 116 -8.75 13.56 3.96
CA TYR A 116 -7.90 13.65 5.14
C TYR A 116 -8.47 12.86 6.31
N VAL A 117 -9.78 12.95 6.57
CA VAL A 117 -10.42 12.19 7.64
C VAL A 117 -10.23 10.69 7.45
N PHE A 118 -10.51 10.17 6.24
CA PHE A 118 -10.31 8.76 5.92
C PHE A 118 -8.84 8.34 6.09
N SER A 119 -7.91 9.15 5.57
CA SER A 119 -6.48 8.89 5.60
C SER A 119 -5.95 8.85 7.03
N ILE A 120 -6.24 9.88 7.83
CA ILE A 120 -5.78 10.03 9.20
C ILE A 120 -6.40 8.95 10.09
N HIS A 121 -7.68 8.64 9.91
CA HIS A 121 -8.33 7.55 10.63
C HIS A 121 -7.65 6.20 10.36
N THR A 122 -7.33 5.91 9.10
CA THR A 122 -6.66 4.66 8.73
C THR A 122 -5.21 4.62 9.23
N LEU A 123 -4.47 5.74 9.10
CA LEU A 123 -3.13 5.90 9.68
C LEU A 123 -3.12 5.62 11.18
N ARG A 124 -4.12 6.11 11.91
CA ARG A 124 -4.25 5.90 13.36
C ARG A 124 -4.49 4.42 13.68
N ASN A 125 -5.43 3.78 12.98
CA ASN A 125 -5.83 2.40 13.26
C ASN A 125 -4.75 1.38 12.88
N GLU A 126 -4.00 1.66 11.81
CA GLU A 126 -2.92 0.81 11.32
C GLU A 126 -1.52 1.38 11.68
N SER A 127 -1.46 2.18 12.74
CA SER A 127 -0.29 3.01 13.08
C SER A 127 1.01 2.22 13.22
N ILE A 128 0.96 0.99 13.72
CA ILE A 128 2.13 0.12 13.84
C ILE A 128 2.80 -0.11 12.48
N ASP A 129 2.02 -0.39 11.43
CA ASP A 129 2.56 -0.63 10.10
C ASP A 129 3.18 0.65 9.52
N PHE A 130 2.53 1.79 9.72
CA PHE A 130 3.02 3.08 9.23
C PHE A 130 4.28 3.55 9.97
N ILE A 131 4.40 3.26 11.28
CA ILE A 131 5.63 3.49 12.05
C ILE A 131 6.76 2.58 11.53
N ARG A 132 6.45 1.36 11.10
CA ARG A 132 7.47 0.46 10.53
C ARG A 132 7.95 0.98 9.18
N VAL A 133 7.06 1.48 8.33
CA VAL A 133 7.43 2.16 7.06
C VAL A 133 8.41 3.31 7.33
N SER A 134 8.17 4.14 8.34
CA SER A 134 9.04 5.28 8.66
C SER A 134 10.38 4.91 9.31
N ARG A 135 10.55 3.67 9.81
CA ARG A 135 11.81 3.15 10.35
C ARG A 135 12.77 2.60 9.30
N PHE A 136 12.33 2.43 8.05
CA PHE A 136 13.20 2.12 6.91
C PHE A 136 13.86 3.39 6.31
N ILE A 137 13.82 4.51 7.04
CA ILE A 137 14.45 5.80 6.75
C ILE A 137 15.59 6.01 7.74
#